data_AF-A0A3D5PIW5-F1
#
_entry.id   AF-A0A3D5PIW5-F1
#
_cell.length_a   1.000
_cell.length_b   1.000
_cell.length_c   1.000
_cell.angle_alpha   90.00
_cell.angle_beta   90.00
_cell.angle_gamma   90.00
#
_symmetry.space_group_name_H-M   'P 1'
#
loop_
_entity.id
_entity.type
_entity.pdbx_description
1 polymer ?
#
loop_
_entity_poly.entity_id
_entity_poly.type
_entity_poly.pdbx_seq_one_letter_code
_entity_poly.pdbx_strand_id
1 'polypeptide(L)'
;CASLMSDTKKKIMIMGNHGILVVGDTVAETFNRLYYFERAAETYIRALQTGQRLRVMSDDLAEKTAGEMEEYPHLAVSHLEEIKAILNDENSNYAS
;
A
#
# COMPACT_ATOMS: atom_id res chain seq x y z
N CYS A 1 -17.32 12.33 -6.07
CA CYS A 1 -16.13 11.61 -5.55
C CYS A 1 -16.19 10.12 -5.81
N ALA A 2 -17.27 9.40 -5.47
CA ALA A 2 -17.39 7.96 -5.74
C ALA A 2 -17.18 7.56 -7.22
N SER A 3 -17.58 8.44 -8.17
CA SER A 3 -17.35 8.25 -9.61
C SER A 3 -15.87 8.19 -10.02
N LEU A 4 -14.93 8.62 -9.17
CA LEU A 4 -13.49 8.50 -9.43
C LEU A 4 -12.97 7.06 -9.22
N MET A 5 -13.76 6.20 -8.57
CA MET A 5 -13.48 4.77 -8.35
C MET A 5 -14.28 3.86 -9.28
N SER A 6 -14.90 4.41 -10.35
CA SER A 6 -15.64 3.60 -11.33
C SER A 6 -14.72 2.66 -12.13
N ASP A 7 -13.44 2.98 -12.22
CA ASP A 7 -12.42 2.09 -12.77
C ASP A 7 -11.97 1.10 -11.69
N THR A 8 -12.27 -0.17 -11.87
CA THR A 8 -11.98 -1.24 -10.91
C THR A 8 -10.48 -1.50 -10.73
N LYS A 9 -9.63 -0.99 -11.64
CA LYS A 9 -8.17 -1.00 -11.47
C LYS A 9 -7.71 -0.01 -10.40
N LYS A 10 -8.47 1.06 -10.14
CA LYS A 10 -8.15 2.03 -9.08
C LYS A 10 -8.58 1.49 -7.73
N LYS A 11 -7.59 1.07 -6.93
CA LYS A 11 -7.80 0.51 -5.60
C LYS A 11 -7.58 1.52 -4.45
N ILE A 12 -7.02 2.70 -4.74
CA ILE A 12 -6.66 3.72 -3.74
C ILE A 12 -7.16 5.10 -4.16
N MET A 13 -7.80 5.82 -3.25
CA MET A 13 -8.17 7.22 -3.41
C MET A 13 -7.46 8.08 -2.36
N ILE A 14 -6.76 9.13 -2.81
CA ILE A 14 -6.28 10.21 -1.95
C ILE A 14 -7.40 11.24 -1.80
N MET A 15 -7.86 11.44 -0.57
CA MET A 15 -8.87 12.42 -0.21
C MET A 15 -8.15 13.65 0.36
N GLY A 16 -8.09 14.72 -0.43
CA GLY A 16 -7.43 15.98 -0.07
C GLY A 16 -7.86 16.47 1.32
N ASN A 17 -6.88 16.82 2.16
CA ASN A 17 -7.07 17.26 3.55
C ASN A 17 -7.73 16.24 4.49
N HIS A 18 -7.81 14.95 4.10
CA HIS A 18 -8.43 13.91 4.92
C HIS A 18 -7.52 12.70 5.11
N GLY A 19 -7.12 12.03 4.03
CA GLY A 19 -6.34 10.80 4.11
C GLY A 19 -6.55 9.93 2.87
N ILE A 20 -6.47 8.62 3.03
CA ILE A 20 -6.66 7.66 1.93
C ILE A 20 -7.80 6.70 2.20
N LEU A 21 -8.42 6.24 1.12
CA LEU A 21 -9.34 5.11 1.11
C LEU A 21 -8.72 4.01 0.25
N VAL A 22 -8.65 2.80 0.78
CA VAL A 22 -8.14 1.61 0.08
C VAL A 22 -9.26 0.58 0.00
N VAL A 23 -9.44 -0.01 -1.18
CA VAL A 23 -10.38 -1.10 -1.43
C VAL A 23 -9.66 -2.28 -2.08
N GLY A 24 -10.13 -3.48 -1.82
CA GLY A 24 -9.58 -4.72 -2.36
C GLY A 24 -10.58 -5.86 -2.22
N ASP A 25 -10.30 -6.97 -2.88
CA ASP A 25 -11.20 -8.13 -2.95
C ASP A 25 -11.07 -8.99 -1.68
N THR A 26 -9.96 -8.85 -0.94
CA THR A 26 -9.73 -9.48 0.36
C THR A 26 -9.17 -8.51 1.40
N VAL A 27 -9.28 -8.87 2.69
CA VAL A 27 -8.66 -8.11 3.80
C VAL A 27 -7.14 -8.05 3.63
N ALA A 28 -6.50 -9.17 3.26
CA ALA A 28 -5.06 -9.25 3.05
C ALA A 28 -4.60 -8.30 1.95
N GLU A 29 -5.27 -8.30 0.80
CA GLU A 29 -4.98 -7.41 -0.31
C GLU A 29 -5.12 -5.92 0.10
N THR A 30 -6.25 -5.60 0.74
CA THR A 30 -6.57 -4.23 1.16
C THR A 30 -5.56 -3.72 2.18
N PHE A 31 -5.24 -4.54 3.19
CA PHE A 31 -4.26 -4.19 4.22
C PHE A 31 -2.85 -4.03 3.63
N ASN A 32 -2.44 -4.93 2.73
CA ASN A 32 -1.14 -4.84 2.08
C ASN A 32 -0.97 -3.54 1.29
N ARG A 33 -2.00 -3.16 0.50
CA ARG A 33 -2.01 -1.89 -0.25
C ARG A 33 -1.97 -0.68 0.67
N LEU A 34 -2.76 -0.69 1.74
CA LEU A 34 -2.75 0.35 2.77
C LEU A 34 -1.35 0.51 3.36
N TYR A 35 -0.76 -0.58 3.85
CA TYR A 35 0.55 -0.57 4.48
C TYR A 35 1.62 0.01 3.57
N TYR A 36 1.76 -0.53 2.35
CA TYR A 36 2.80 -0.08 1.44
C TYR A 36 2.57 1.33 0.89
N PHE A 37 1.32 1.77 0.72
CA PHE A 37 1.04 3.16 0.37
C PHE A 37 1.53 4.11 1.46
N GLU A 38 1.24 3.82 2.73
CA GLU A 38 1.70 4.63 3.86
C GLU A 38 3.24 4.63 3.97
N ARG A 39 3.89 3.47 3.77
CA ARG A 39 5.38 3.41 3.72
C ARG A 39 5.95 4.24 2.57
N ALA A 40 5.33 4.20 1.39
CA ALA A 40 5.76 4.96 0.23
C ALA A 40 5.57 6.47 0.44
N ALA A 41 4.43 6.89 1.01
CA ALA A 41 4.16 8.28 1.35
C ALA A 41 5.15 8.80 2.39
N GLU A 42 5.40 8.05 3.46
CA GLU A 42 6.41 8.40 4.47
C GLU A 42 7.80 8.58 3.83
N THR A 43 8.22 7.61 3.02
CA THR A 43 9.52 7.66 2.31
C THR A 43 9.61 8.88 1.41
N TYR A 44 8.57 9.15 0.63
CA TYR A 44 8.52 10.29 -0.29
C TYR A 44 8.61 11.62 0.46
N ILE A 45 7.84 11.80 1.53
CA ILE A 45 7.88 13.02 2.35
C ILE A 45 9.24 13.19 3.02
N ARG A 46 9.82 12.12 3.59
CA ARG A 46 11.17 12.16 4.16
C ARG A 46 12.22 12.56 3.13
N ALA A 47 12.13 12.04 1.91
CA ALA A 47 13.04 12.40 0.82
C ALA A 47 12.90 13.89 0.44
N LEU A 48 11.67 14.41 0.32
CA LEU A 48 11.43 15.83 0.07
C LEU A 48 11.97 16.73 1.18
N GLN A 49 11.85 16.32 2.44
CA GLN A 49 12.35 17.07 3.60
C GLN A 49 13.88 17.25 3.60
N THR A 50 14.63 16.45 2.84
CA THR A 50 16.08 16.63 2.70
C THR A 50 16.47 17.86 1.87
N GLY A 51 15.54 18.41 1.07
CA GLY A 51 15.81 19.49 0.12
C GLY A 51 16.71 19.12 -1.06
N GLN A 52 17.14 17.86 -1.17
CA GLN A 52 17.96 17.38 -2.29
C GLN A 52 17.10 17.09 -3.53
N ARG A 53 17.72 17.19 -4.71
CA ARG A 53 17.06 16.79 -5.96
C ARG A 53 16.78 15.29 -5.94
N LEU A 54 15.51 14.91 -6.06
CA LEU A 54 15.12 13.51 -6.14
C LEU A 54 15.62 12.86 -7.44
N ARG A 55 16.18 11.65 -7.31
CA ARG A 55 16.49 10.79 -8.45
C ARG A 55 15.26 9.94 -8.77
N VAL A 56 14.35 10.51 -9.56
CA VAL A 56 13.09 9.87 -9.97
C VAL A 56 13.40 8.69 -10.90
N MET A 57 12.74 7.55 -10.67
CA MET A 57 12.82 6.38 -11.53
C MET A 57 12.17 6.67 -12.88
N SER A 58 12.68 6.11 -13.98
CA SER A 58 12.04 6.21 -15.28
C SER A 58 10.68 5.51 -15.30
N ASP A 59 9.70 6.10 -15.98
CA ASP A 59 8.33 5.59 -16.07
C ASP A 59 8.26 4.13 -16.53
N ASP A 60 9.04 3.75 -17.56
CA ASP A 60 9.07 2.37 -18.08
C ASP A 60 9.49 1.33 -17.02
N LEU A 61 10.44 1.71 -16.16
CA LEU A 61 10.91 0.82 -15.09
C LEU A 61 9.89 0.79 -13.93
N ALA A 62 9.28 1.93 -13.61
CA ALA A 62 8.25 2.01 -12.59
C ALA A 62 7.02 1.17 -12.96
N GLU A 63 6.55 1.26 -14.20
CA GLU A 63 5.42 0.48 -14.72
C GLU A 63 5.75 -1.02 -14.72
N LYS A 64 6.96 -1.39 -15.18
CA LYS A 64 7.41 -2.78 -15.14
C LYS A 64 7.40 -3.34 -13.72
N THR A 65 7.97 -2.63 -12.75
CA THR A 65 8.00 -3.07 -11.35
C THR A 65 6.59 -3.14 -10.75
N ALA A 66 5.70 -2.21 -11.10
CA ALA A 66 4.30 -2.27 -10.67
C ALA A 66 3.61 -3.55 -11.18
N GLY A 67 3.79 -3.89 -12.47
CA GLY A 67 3.25 -5.13 -13.05
C GLY A 67 3.80 -6.39 -12.37
N GLU A 68 5.12 -6.47 -12.14
CA GLU A 68 5.74 -7.60 -11.43
C GLU A 68 5.18 -7.77 -10.00
N MET A 69 4.84 -6.68 -9.31
CA MET A 69 4.20 -6.75 -8.00
C MET A 69 2.73 -7.19 -8.06
N GLU A 70 1.98 -6.77 -9.08
CA GLU A 70 0.59 -7.19 -9.28
C GLU A 70 0.47 -8.69 -9.59
N GLU A 71 1.45 -9.25 -10.31
CA GLU A 71 1.51 -10.66 -10.67
C GLU A 71 1.92 -11.60 -9.51
N TYR A 72 2.19 -11.06 -8.31
CA TYR A 72 2.65 -11.84 -7.16
C TYR A 72 1.61 -11.91 -6.03
N PRO A 73 0.50 -12.66 -6.21
CA PRO A 73 -0.67 -12.62 -5.32
C PRO A 73 -0.41 -13.16 -3.90
N HIS A 74 0.59 -14.02 -3.72
CA HIS A 74 0.90 -14.61 -2.41
C HIS A 74 1.46 -13.60 -1.42
N LEU A 75 2.03 -12.48 -1.89
CA LEU A 75 2.68 -11.48 -1.03
C LEU A 75 1.73 -10.91 0.03
N ALA A 76 0.49 -10.59 -0.36
CA ALA A 76 -0.46 -9.96 0.53
C ALA A 76 -0.93 -10.89 1.66
N VAL A 77 -1.11 -12.19 1.33
CA VAL A 77 -1.51 -13.21 2.30
C VAL A 77 -0.38 -13.44 3.30
N SER A 78 0.83 -13.72 2.81
CA SER A 78 1.99 -13.93 3.68
C SER A 78 2.27 -12.73 4.56
N HIS A 79 2.17 -11.50 4.02
CA HIS A 79 2.34 -10.29 4.82
C HIS A 79 1.31 -10.21 5.98
N LEU A 80 0.03 -10.45 5.71
CA LEU A 80 -0.98 -10.41 6.77
C LEU A 80 -0.79 -11.53 7.80
N GLU A 81 -0.37 -12.72 7.37
CA GLU A 81 -0.07 -13.85 8.26
C GLU A 81 1.09 -13.54 9.21
N GLU A 82 2.17 -12.94 8.70
CA GLU A 82 3.31 -12.54 9.53
C GLU A 82 2.94 -11.42 10.52
N ILE A 83 2.11 -10.45 10.12
CA ILE A 83 1.59 -9.43 11.05
C ILE A 83 0.78 -10.09 12.17
N LYS A 84 -0.07 -11.07 11.84
CA LYS A 84 -0.81 -11.84 12.85
C LYS A 84 0.12 -12.66 13.74
N ALA A 85 1.21 -13.21 13.21
CA ALA A 85 2.20 -13.94 13.99
C ALA A 85 2.87 -13.03 15.03
N ILE A 86 3.25 -11.80 14.64
CA ILE A 86 3.77 -10.78 15.57
C ILE A 86 2.74 -10.46 16.65
N LEU A 87 1.48 -10.20 16.28
CA LEU A 87 0.43 -9.89 17.24
C LEU A 87 0.14 -11.04 18.21
N ASN A 88 0.26 -12.30 17.75
CA ASN A 88 0.14 -13.47 18.60
C ASN A 88 1.31 -13.55 19.60
N ASP A 89 2.54 -13.28 19.17
CA ASP A 89 3.73 -13.23 20.05
C ASP A 89 3.60 -12.12 21.11
N GLU A 90 3.03 -10.98 20.72
CA GLU A 90 2.72 -9.85 21.61
C GLU A 90 1.50 -10.10 22.52
N ASN A 91 0.87 -11.29 22.46
CA ASN A 91 -0.33 -11.67 23.23
C ASN A 91 -1.52 -10.72 23.00
N SER A 92 -1.71 -10.24 21.77
CA SER A 92 -2.84 -9.39 21.39
C SER A 92 -4.18 -10.15 21.35
N ASN A 93 -5.28 -9.48 21.68
CA ASN A 93 -6.63 -10.07 21.74
C ASN A 93 -7.46 -9.89 20.45
N TYR A 94 -6.82 -9.59 19.31
CA TYR A 94 -7.52 -9.25 18.05
C TYR A 94 -8.42 -10.35 17.48
N ALA A 95 -8.25 -11.61 17.91
CA ALA A 95 -8.97 -12.78 17.42
C ALA A 95 -9.99 -13.37 18.43
N SER A 96 -10.19 -12.71 19.58
CA SER A 96 -11.11 -13.15 20.64
C SER A 96 -12.49 -12.51 20.53
#